data_AF-A0A9D9K2X3-F1
#
_entry.id   AF-A0A9D9K2X3-F1
#
_cell.length_a   1.000
_cell.length_b   1.000
_cell.length_c   1.000
_cell.angle_alpha   90.00
_cell.angle_beta   90.00
_cell.angle_gamma   90.00
#
_symmetry.space_group_name_H-M   'P 1'
#
loop_
_entity.id
_entity.type
_entity.pdbx_description
1 polymer ?
#
loop_
_entity_poly.entity_id
_entity_poly.type
_entity_poly.pdbx_seq_one_letter_code
_entity_poly.pdbx_strand_id
1 'polypeptide(L)'
;MSLTSFLERKDVRDRFRQEFAMPGMKVKRELLAPPLSNRYSLVGTAFDYLARFYVKRLNPHAITRRWIAEQVLLDLSWMPIWRQNSQSDTTVYGFSWTPQEDYIKDKRGTILRLSELEKKVRQIVERARVDYADYLSSGRITDELVESALRLAQIDPIFRLGVVDKNLGDVHKEDMDDLLKLISLIDSQFFKAYCLCLLNPTFGEASSLVGGADADLVIDNAIIDIKTTKNFRLDREDFNQLI
;
A
#
# COMPACT_ATOMS: atom_id res chain seq x y z
N MET A 1 14.30 0.96 11.74
CA MET A 1 13.41 0.45 12.81
C MET A 1 11.99 0.60 12.31
N SER A 2 11.14 -0.42 12.38
CA SER A 2 9.70 -0.34 12.02
C SER A 2 8.80 -0.36 13.27
N LEU A 3 7.54 0.06 13.17
CA LEU A 3 6.58 -0.02 14.28
C LEU A 3 6.45 -1.44 14.81
N THR A 4 6.38 -2.43 13.93
CA THR A 4 6.36 -3.85 14.32
C THR A 4 7.59 -4.21 15.16
N SER A 5 8.79 -3.86 14.70
CA SER A 5 10.03 -4.15 15.45
C SER A 5 10.11 -3.39 16.79
N PHE A 6 9.48 -2.22 16.87
CA PHE A 6 9.39 -1.43 18.10
C PHE A 6 8.45 -2.10 19.11
N LEU A 7 7.26 -2.55 18.67
CA LEU A 7 6.27 -3.25 19.49
C LEU A 7 6.75 -4.62 19.98
N GLU A 8 7.72 -5.24 19.30
CA GLU A 8 8.33 -6.51 19.71
C GLU A 8 9.32 -6.37 20.88
N ARG A 9 9.81 -5.16 21.17
CA ARG A 9 10.70 -4.91 22.30
C ARG A 9 10.00 -5.32 23.59
N LYS A 10 10.69 -6.09 24.44
CA LYS A 10 10.10 -6.71 25.63
C LYS A 10 9.42 -5.68 26.55
N ASP A 11 10.11 -4.57 26.84
CA ASP A 11 9.61 -3.48 27.67
C ASP A 11 8.33 -2.85 27.10
N VAL A 12 8.32 -2.56 25.79
CA VAL A 12 7.17 -1.99 25.08
C VAL A 12 5.99 -2.97 25.08
N ARG A 13 6.22 -4.22 24.66
CA ARG A 13 5.19 -5.26 24.60
C ARG A 13 4.54 -5.52 25.96
N ASP A 14 5.36 -5.60 27.02
CA ASP A 14 4.88 -5.86 28.37
C ASP A 14 4.03 -4.68 28.87
N ARG A 15 4.41 -3.43 28.56
CA ARG A 15 3.61 -2.25 28.89
C ARG A 15 2.28 -2.22 28.12
N PHE A 16 2.28 -2.50 26.81
CA PHE A 16 1.06 -2.57 26.01
C PHE A 16 0.07 -3.62 26.54
N ARG A 17 0.56 -4.78 27.00
CA ARG A 17 -0.28 -5.83 27.59
C ARG A 17 -0.91 -5.41 28.92
N GLN A 18 -0.24 -4.57 29.69
CA GLN A 18 -0.75 -4.05 30.96
C GLN A 18 -1.81 -2.96 30.74
N GLU A 19 -1.56 -2.06 29.80
CA GLU A 19 -2.45 -0.90 29.55
C GLU A 19 -3.67 -1.26 28.70
N PHE A 20 -3.49 -2.09 27.68
CA PHE A 20 -4.55 -2.37 26.70
C PHE A 20 -4.98 -3.83 26.76
N ALA A 21 -6.21 -4.06 27.23
CA ALA A 21 -6.84 -5.37 27.16
C ALA A 21 -7.20 -5.70 25.70
N MET A 22 -6.88 -6.92 25.27
CA MET A 22 -7.23 -7.35 23.91
C MET A 22 -8.75 -7.54 23.81
N PRO A 23 -9.42 -6.95 22.80
CA PRO A 23 -10.83 -7.23 22.57
C PRO A 23 -11.01 -8.71 22.23
N GLY A 24 -11.91 -9.38 22.93
CA GLY A 24 -12.19 -10.79 22.65
C GLY A 24 -12.97 -10.95 21.34
N MET A 25 -12.38 -11.58 20.33
CA MET A 25 -13.16 -12.03 19.17
C MET A 25 -13.97 -13.28 19.56
N LYS A 26 -15.26 -13.10 19.80
CA LYS A 26 -16.18 -14.19 20.17
C LYS A 26 -16.66 -15.03 18.99
N VAL A 27 -16.12 -14.81 17.81
CA VAL A 27 -16.65 -15.35 16.56
C VAL A 27 -15.57 -16.15 15.89
N LYS A 28 -15.79 -17.47 15.76
CA LYS A 28 -15.12 -18.30 14.74
C LYS A 28 -16.07 -18.39 13.56
N ARG A 29 -15.66 -17.87 12.40
CA ARG A 29 -16.39 -17.97 11.14
C ARG A 29 -15.43 -18.36 10.03
N GLU A 30 -16.00 -18.85 8.94
CA GLU A 30 -15.28 -19.06 7.70
C GLU A 30 -14.96 -17.72 7.03
N LEU A 31 -13.91 -17.70 6.21
CA LEU A 31 -13.60 -16.54 5.38
C LEU A 31 -14.72 -16.33 4.35
N LEU A 32 -15.26 -15.12 4.28
CA LEU A 32 -16.26 -14.76 3.28
C LEU A 32 -15.68 -14.68 1.86
N ALA A 33 -14.40 -14.33 1.76
CA ALA A 33 -13.61 -14.34 0.53
C ALA A 33 -12.35 -15.19 0.77
N PRO A 34 -12.43 -16.53 0.66
CA PRO A 34 -11.24 -17.37 0.74
C PRO A 34 -10.34 -17.07 -0.47
N PRO A 35 -9.01 -16.99 -0.28
CA PRO A 35 -8.11 -16.60 -1.36
C PRO A 35 -8.01 -17.69 -2.43
N LEU A 36 -7.97 -17.27 -3.68
CA LEU A 36 -7.78 -18.07 -4.87
C LEU A 36 -6.32 -18.10 -5.31
N SER A 37 -5.58 -17.03 -5.04
CA SER A 37 -4.14 -16.93 -5.30
C SER A 37 -3.31 -17.22 -4.05
N ASN A 38 -1.99 -17.39 -4.23
CA ASN A 38 -1.02 -17.40 -3.13
C ASN A 38 -0.22 -16.08 -3.03
N ARG A 39 -0.58 -15.06 -3.82
CA ARG A 39 0.08 -13.74 -3.86
C ARG A 39 -0.54 -12.77 -2.86
N TYR A 40 -0.73 -13.22 -1.62
CA TYR A 40 -1.49 -12.51 -0.59
C TYR A 40 -1.00 -11.07 -0.35
N SER A 41 0.32 -10.84 -0.32
CA SER A 41 0.89 -9.50 -0.12
C SER A 41 0.59 -8.54 -1.27
N LEU A 42 0.59 -9.05 -2.51
CA LEU A 42 0.25 -8.25 -3.69
C LEU A 42 -1.25 -7.90 -3.67
N VAL A 43 -2.11 -8.90 -3.47
CA VAL A 43 -3.57 -8.71 -3.38
C VAL A 43 -3.91 -7.75 -2.24
N GLY A 44 -3.29 -7.88 -1.07
CA GLY A 44 -3.52 -6.97 0.06
C GLY A 44 -3.16 -5.51 -0.24
N THR A 45 -2.00 -5.28 -0.86
CA THR A 45 -1.57 -3.94 -1.26
C THR A 45 -2.49 -3.37 -2.36
N ALA A 46 -2.93 -4.21 -3.30
CA ALA A 46 -3.86 -3.79 -4.34
C ALA A 46 -5.26 -3.49 -3.80
N PHE A 47 -5.68 -4.23 -2.78
CA PHE A 47 -6.94 -3.98 -2.08
C PHE A 47 -6.92 -2.63 -1.37
N ASP A 48 -5.79 -2.24 -0.75
CA ASP A 48 -5.63 -0.88 -0.19
C ASP A 48 -5.87 0.20 -1.26
N TYR A 49 -5.25 0.09 -2.45
CA TYR A 49 -5.53 1.02 -3.55
C TYR A 49 -7.01 1.05 -3.94
N LEU A 50 -7.60 -0.12 -4.18
CA LEU A 50 -9.00 -0.22 -4.64
C LEU A 50 -10.00 0.26 -3.57
N ALA A 51 -9.74 -0.03 -2.30
CA ALA A 51 -10.52 0.46 -1.18
C ALA A 51 -10.43 1.99 -1.08
N ARG A 52 -9.23 2.59 -1.19
CA ARG A 52 -9.08 4.05 -1.22
C ARG A 52 -9.80 4.68 -2.41
N PHE A 53 -9.80 4.04 -3.58
CA PHE A 53 -10.58 4.51 -4.72
C PHE A 53 -12.07 4.51 -4.39
N TYR A 54 -12.57 3.41 -3.85
CA TYR A 54 -13.96 3.24 -3.42
C TYR A 54 -14.38 4.30 -2.40
N VAL A 55 -13.58 4.50 -1.35
CA VAL A 55 -13.85 5.49 -0.29
C VAL A 55 -13.80 6.92 -0.83
N LYS A 56 -12.90 7.24 -1.78
CA LYS A 56 -12.88 8.57 -2.43
C LYS A 56 -14.17 8.83 -3.22
N ARG A 57 -14.72 7.83 -3.89
CA ARG A 57 -15.99 8.00 -4.60
C ARG A 57 -17.15 8.23 -3.63
N LEU A 58 -17.18 7.49 -2.51
CA LEU A 58 -18.19 7.70 -1.46
C LEU A 58 -18.07 9.07 -0.80
N ASN A 59 -16.86 9.61 -0.72
CA ASN A 59 -16.56 10.89 -0.07
C ASN A 59 -15.81 11.81 -1.05
N PRO A 60 -16.52 12.50 -1.97
CA PRO A 60 -15.87 13.32 -3.00
C PRO A 60 -14.91 14.38 -2.45
N HIS A 61 -15.15 14.87 -1.23
CA HIS A 61 -14.32 15.85 -0.54
C HIS A 61 -13.17 15.25 0.29
N ALA A 62 -12.98 13.93 0.26
CA ALA A 62 -11.89 13.29 1.00
C ALA A 62 -10.53 13.86 0.60
N ILE A 63 -9.70 14.13 1.59
CA ILE A 63 -8.35 14.63 1.42
C ILE A 63 -7.47 13.43 1.09
N THR A 64 -6.77 13.51 -0.04
CA THR A 64 -5.94 12.43 -0.55
C THR A 64 -4.49 12.86 -0.66
N ARG A 65 -3.60 11.88 -0.77
CA ARG A 65 -2.20 12.07 -1.10
C ARG A 65 -1.86 11.36 -2.40
N ARG A 66 -0.65 11.62 -2.91
CA ARG A 66 -0.09 10.87 -4.03
C ARG A 66 -0.05 9.39 -3.69
N TRP A 67 -0.22 8.57 -4.72
CA TRP A 67 0.03 7.14 -4.62
C TRP A 67 1.52 6.88 -4.39
N ILE A 68 1.83 5.78 -3.69
CA ILE A 68 3.23 5.35 -3.54
C ILE A 68 3.85 5.10 -4.92
N ALA A 69 3.10 4.51 -5.84
CA ALA A 69 3.53 4.33 -7.23
C ALA A 69 3.83 5.67 -7.96
N GLU A 70 3.11 6.74 -7.67
CA GLU A 70 3.42 8.08 -8.22
C GLU A 70 4.70 8.65 -7.61
N GLN A 71 4.94 8.40 -6.32
CA GLN A 71 6.19 8.81 -5.68
C GLN A 71 7.39 8.08 -6.29
N VAL A 72 7.28 6.77 -6.55
CA VAL A 72 8.31 6.00 -7.25
C VAL A 72 8.59 6.58 -8.64
N LEU A 73 7.55 6.92 -9.40
CA LEU A 73 7.72 7.54 -10.71
C LEU A 73 8.49 8.87 -10.63
N LEU A 74 8.17 9.70 -9.63
CA LEU A 74 8.90 10.94 -9.40
C LEU A 74 10.37 10.65 -9.07
N ASP A 75 10.64 9.77 -8.11
CA ASP A 75 12.00 9.44 -7.69
C ASP A 75 12.84 8.93 -8.88
N LEU A 76 12.28 8.05 -9.72
CA LEU A 76 12.93 7.58 -10.95
C LEU A 76 13.20 8.71 -11.95
N SER A 77 12.27 9.66 -12.10
CA SER A 77 12.45 10.78 -13.04
C SER A 77 13.50 11.80 -12.60
N TRP A 78 13.71 11.96 -11.28
CA TRP A 78 14.71 12.89 -10.74
C TRP A 78 16.08 12.23 -10.57
N MET A 79 16.17 10.90 -10.48
CA MET A 79 17.41 10.15 -10.29
C MET A 79 18.58 10.56 -11.20
N PRO A 80 18.40 10.78 -12.53
CA PRO A 80 19.49 11.20 -13.41
C PRO A 80 20.10 12.56 -13.02
N ILE A 81 19.29 13.46 -12.46
CA ILE A 81 19.72 14.81 -12.03
C ILE A 81 20.52 14.71 -10.72
N TRP A 82 20.07 13.87 -9.78
CA TRP A 82 20.79 13.63 -8.53
C TRP A 82 22.18 13.04 -8.82
N ARG A 83 22.28 12.04 -9.69
CA ARG A 83 23.57 11.42 -10.07
C ARG A 83 24.61 12.42 -10.58
N GLN A 84 24.19 13.46 -11.29
CA GLN A 84 25.12 14.46 -11.83
C GLN A 84 25.63 15.42 -10.74
N ASN A 85 24.90 15.56 -9.63
CA ASN A 85 25.14 16.59 -8.62
C ASN A 85 25.62 16.05 -7.26
N SER A 86 25.57 14.73 -6.99
CA SER A 86 26.01 14.15 -5.72
C SER A 86 27.33 13.36 -5.84
N GLN A 87 28.38 13.83 -5.13
CA GLN A 87 29.59 13.05 -4.81
C GLN A 87 29.44 12.20 -3.53
N SER A 88 28.31 12.32 -2.83
CA SER A 88 28.02 11.63 -1.57
C SER A 88 26.77 10.77 -1.71
N ASP A 89 26.77 9.59 -1.08
CA ASP A 89 25.64 8.66 -0.97
C ASP A 89 24.32 9.41 -0.66
N THR A 90 23.52 9.65 -1.69
CA THR A 90 22.21 10.28 -1.54
C THR A 90 21.22 9.26 -1.02
N THR A 91 20.99 9.29 0.29
CA THR A 91 19.85 8.64 0.94
C THR A 91 18.60 9.47 0.72
N VAL A 92 17.96 9.30 -0.43
CA VAL A 92 16.55 9.70 -0.56
C VAL A 92 15.76 8.62 0.19
N TYR A 93 14.99 8.98 1.22
CA TYR A 93 14.12 8.06 1.99
C TYR A 93 14.74 6.72 2.43
N GLY A 94 16.01 6.70 2.85
CA GLY A 94 16.63 5.50 3.44
C GLY A 94 17.07 4.42 2.44
N PHE A 95 17.08 4.72 1.14
CA PHE A 95 17.68 3.84 0.14
C PHE A 95 19.19 4.06 0.03
N SER A 96 19.97 2.97 0.06
CA SER A 96 21.33 2.98 -0.47
C SER A 96 21.29 2.54 -1.94
N TRP A 97 21.15 3.49 -2.86
CA TRP A 97 21.35 3.23 -4.29
C TRP A 97 22.79 3.61 -4.64
N THR A 98 23.63 2.63 -4.99
CA THR A 98 24.98 2.92 -5.48
C THR A 98 24.88 3.59 -6.86
N PRO A 99 25.39 4.84 -7.04
CA PRO A 99 25.20 5.64 -8.26
C PRO A 99 25.81 5.07 -9.56
N GLN A 100 26.53 3.96 -9.49
CA GLN A 100 27.44 3.49 -10.53
C GLN A 100 26.84 2.50 -11.55
N GLU A 101 25.62 1.98 -11.36
CA GLU A 101 25.01 1.04 -12.30
C GLU A 101 23.69 1.59 -12.87
N ASP A 102 23.53 1.65 -14.19
CA ASP A 102 22.28 2.00 -14.92
C ASP A 102 21.18 0.93 -14.81
N TYR A 103 21.32 0.04 -13.84
CA TYR A 103 20.68 -1.25 -13.82
C TYR A 103 20.15 -1.57 -12.43
N ILE A 104 18.94 -2.10 -12.38
CA ILE A 104 18.42 -2.73 -11.16
C ILE A 104 18.62 -4.22 -11.33
N LYS A 105 19.40 -4.82 -10.43
CA LYS A 105 19.52 -6.27 -10.32
C LYS A 105 18.27 -6.77 -9.60
N ASP A 106 17.42 -7.52 -10.28
CA ASP A 106 16.41 -8.31 -9.58
C ASP A 106 17.09 -9.37 -8.68
N LYS A 107 16.32 -10.07 -7.83
CA LYS A 107 16.86 -11.12 -6.93
C LYS A 107 17.60 -12.28 -7.66
N ARG A 108 17.58 -12.32 -8.99
CA ARG A 108 18.18 -13.35 -9.86
C ARG A 108 19.31 -12.79 -10.73
N GLY A 109 19.64 -11.52 -10.60
CA GLY A 109 20.68 -10.85 -11.39
C GLY A 109 20.21 -10.36 -12.76
N THR A 110 18.90 -10.35 -13.05
CA THR A 110 18.36 -9.73 -14.27
C THR A 110 18.57 -8.24 -14.20
N ILE A 111 19.09 -7.68 -15.28
CA ILE A 111 19.43 -6.27 -15.41
C ILE A 111 18.27 -5.54 -16.10
N LEU A 112 17.54 -4.68 -15.38
CA LEU A 112 16.58 -3.74 -15.97
C LEU A 112 17.20 -2.35 -16.06
N ARG A 113 17.21 -1.73 -17.26
CA ARG A 113 17.69 -0.34 -17.38
C ARG A 113 16.76 0.60 -16.62
N LEU A 114 17.33 1.59 -15.94
CA LEU A 114 16.56 2.58 -15.19
C LEU A 114 15.50 3.29 -16.07
N SER A 115 15.87 3.64 -17.30
CA SER A 115 14.96 4.28 -18.26
C SER A 115 13.81 3.37 -18.72
N GLU A 116 14.06 2.06 -18.83
CA GLU A 116 13.01 1.08 -19.15
C GLU A 116 12.05 0.90 -17.97
N LEU A 117 12.58 0.85 -16.74
CA LEU A 117 11.76 0.82 -15.55
C LEU A 117 10.91 2.09 -15.43
N GLU A 118 11.51 3.27 -15.56
CA GLU A 118 10.80 4.54 -15.48
C GLU A 118 9.67 4.59 -16.52
N LYS A 119 9.93 4.19 -17.76
CA LYS A 119 8.91 4.12 -18.81
C LYS A 119 7.78 3.16 -18.44
N LYS A 120 8.10 2.00 -17.88
CA LYS A 120 7.10 0.99 -17.49
C LYS A 120 6.25 1.45 -16.30
N VAL A 121 6.89 2.00 -15.26
CA VAL A 121 6.20 2.60 -14.10
C VAL A 121 5.30 3.74 -14.55
N ARG A 122 5.79 4.62 -15.45
CA ARG A 122 5.00 5.71 -16.03
C ARG A 122 3.76 5.20 -16.73
N GLN A 123 3.89 4.20 -17.59
CA GLN A 123 2.75 3.60 -18.29
C GLN A 123 1.70 3.06 -17.33
N ILE A 124 2.13 2.36 -16.27
CA ILE A 124 1.22 1.83 -15.23
C ILE A 124 0.49 2.97 -14.52
N VAL A 125 1.23 3.99 -14.06
CA VAL A 125 0.66 5.11 -13.29
C VAL A 125 -0.32 5.91 -14.14
N GLU A 126 0.03 6.26 -15.39
CA GLU A 126 -0.87 7.02 -16.25
C GLU A 126 -2.11 6.22 -16.61
N ARG A 127 -1.98 4.90 -16.87
CA ARG A 127 -3.15 4.05 -17.11
C ARG A 127 -4.06 4.00 -15.89
N ALA A 128 -3.50 3.80 -14.70
CA ALA A 128 -4.27 3.77 -13.47
C ALA A 128 -4.98 5.09 -13.16
N ARG A 129 -4.40 6.24 -13.53
CA ARG A 129 -5.08 7.55 -13.42
C ARG A 129 -6.31 7.63 -14.31
N VAL A 130 -6.21 7.14 -15.55
CA VAL A 130 -7.35 7.11 -16.49
C VAL A 130 -8.46 6.21 -15.93
N ASP A 131 -8.13 4.97 -15.58
CA ASP A 131 -9.11 4.02 -15.06
C ASP A 131 -9.75 4.50 -13.74
N TYR A 132 -8.96 5.15 -12.88
CA TYR A 132 -9.45 5.75 -11.65
C TYR A 132 -10.38 6.95 -11.91
N ALA A 133 -10.06 7.83 -12.87
CA ALA A 133 -10.94 8.93 -13.25
C ALA A 133 -12.26 8.42 -13.84
N ASP A 134 -12.21 7.38 -14.66
CA ASP A 134 -13.39 6.70 -15.20
C ASP A 134 -14.23 6.07 -14.08
N TYR A 135 -13.60 5.51 -13.04
CA TYR A 135 -14.30 5.05 -11.84
C TYR A 135 -14.95 6.19 -11.05
N LEU A 136 -14.24 7.30 -10.84
CA LEU A 136 -14.78 8.46 -10.13
C LEU A 136 -15.94 9.13 -10.87
N SER A 137 -16.07 8.95 -12.18
CA SER A 137 -17.25 9.40 -12.92
C SER A 137 -18.36 8.34 -12.94
N SER A 138 -18.06 7.12 -13.41
CA SER A 138 -19.05 6.07 -13.68
C SER A 138 -19.51 5.31 -12.44
N GLY A 139 -18.65 5.15 -11.44
CA GLY A 139 -18.85 4.31 -10.27
C GLY A 139 -18.78 2.81 -10.51
N ARG A 140 -18.40 2.40 -11.71
CA ARG A 140 -18.28 0.99 -12.08
C ARG A 140 -16.87 0.50 -11.80
N ILE A 141 -16.74 -0.52 -10.97
CA ILE A 141 -15.48 -1.25 -10.80
C ILE A 141 -15.35 -2.16 -12.01
N THR A 142 -14.51 -1.78 -12.97
CA THR A 142 -14.23 -2.55 -14.19
C THR A 142 -12.98 -3.42 -14.02
N ASP A 143 -12.78 -4.39 -14.90
CA ASP A 143 -11.57 -5.22 -14.91
C ASP A 143 -10.32 -4.35 -15.09
N GLU A 144 -10.37 -3.28 -15.88
CA GLU A 144 -9.24 -2.36 -16.06
C GLU A 144 -8.86 -1.63 -14.77
N LEU A 145 -9.85 -1.20 -13.97
CA LEU A 145 -9.60 -0.57 -12.68
C LEU A 145 -8.93 -1.54 -11.69
N VAL A 146 -9.41 -2.78 -11.63
CA VAL A 146 -8.87 -3.81 -10.74
C VAL A 146 -7.46 -4.21 -11.18
N GLU A 147 -7.22 -4.32 -12.48
CA GLU A 147 -5.89 -4.56 -13.04
C GLU A 147 -4.93 -3.42 -12.73
N SER A 148 -5.39 -2.17 -12.86
CA SER A 148 -4.64 -0.97 -12.48
C SER A 148 -4.28 -0.96 -10.99
N ALA A 149 -5.19 -1.36 -10.10
CA ALA A 149 -4.89 -1.48 -8.66
C ALA A 149 -3.79 -2.53 -8.39
N LEU A 150 -3.82 -3.68 -9.07
CA LEU A 150 -2.76 -4.70 -8.97
C LEU A 150 -1.42 -4.19 -9.48
N ARG A 151 -1.40 -3.52 -10.63
CA ARG A 151 -0.15 -2.98 -11.20
C ARG A 151 0.43 -1.86 -10.35
N LEU A 152 -0.39 -1.01 -9.73
CA LEU A 152 0.08 -0.03 -8.74
C LEU A 152 0.74 -0.72 -7.55
N ALA A 153 0.12 -1.78 -7.03
CA ALA A 153 0.66 -2.56 -5.92
C ALA A 153 1.99 -3.28 -6.23
N GLN A 154 2.26 -3.60 -7.50
CA GLN A 154 3.56 -4.16 -7.92
C GLN A 154 4.70 -3.14 -7.87
N ILE A 155 4.40 -1.84 -7.86
CA ILE A 155 5.39 -0.76 -7.78
C ILE A 155 5.79 -0.47 -6.33
N ASP A 156 4.89 -0.70 -5.37
CA ASP A 156 5.11 -0.45 -3.94
C ASP A 156 6.41 -1.09 -3.37
N PRO A 157 6.80 -2.34 -3.72
CA PRO A 157 8.07 -2.92 -3.29
C PRO A 157 9.31 -2.13 -3.71
N ILE A 158 9.24 -1.35 -4.80
CA ILE A 158 10.32 -0.45 -5.20
C ILE A 158 10.48 0.65 -4.15
N PHE A 159 9.37 1.21 -3.68
CA PHE A 159 9.37 2.20 -2.60
C PHE A 159 9.71 1.61 -1.22
N ARG A 160 9.25 0.40 -0.93
CA ARG A 160 9.38 -0.16 0.43
C ARG A 160 10.70 -0.90 0.65
N LEU A 161 11.21 -1.54 -0.38
CA LEU A 161 12.34 -2.48 -0.28
C LEU A 161 13.45 -2.19 -1.30
N GLY A 162 13.25 -1.26 -2.23
CA GLY A 162 14.19 -1.03 -3.34
C GLY A 162 14.25 -2.21 -4.33
N VAL A 163 13.20 -3.05 -4.36
CA VAL A 163 13.16 -4.27 -5.19
C VAL A 163 12.12 -4.14 -6.29
N VAL A 164 12.52 -4.47 -7.51
CA VAL A 164 11.61 -4.61 -8.66
C VAL A 164 11.16 -6.07 -8.77
N ASP A 165 9.86 -6.29 -8.84
CA ASP A 165 9.32 -7.62 -9.13
C ASP A 165 9.57 -7.98 -10.61
N LYS A 166 10.05 -9.19 -10.86
CA LYS A 166 10.29 -9.71 -12.22
C LYS A 166 9.03 -9.76 -13.09
N ASN A 167 7.86 -9.87 -12.45
CA ASN A 167 6.55 -9.95 -13.08
C ASN A 167 5.84 -8.57 -13.06
N LEU A 168 6.58 -7.46 -12.89
CA LEU A 168 6.01 -6.12 -12.95
C LEU A 168 5.18 -5.97 -14.24
N GLY A 169 3.93 -5.52 -14.12
CA GLY A 169 2.97 -5.39 -15.21
C GLY A 169 2.10 -6.63 -15.46
N ASP A 170 2.50 -7.82 -14.99
CA ASP A 170 1.79 -9.08 -15.21
C ASP A 170 0.76 -9.32 -14.11
N VAL A 171 -0.50 -9.43 -14.49
CA VAL A 171 -1.63 -9.69 -13.59
C VAL A 171 -2.21 -11.07 -13.89
N HIS A 172 -2.58 -11.84 -12.84
CA HIS A 172 -3.27 -13.13 -13.05
C HIS A 172 -4.73 -13.03 -12.65
N LYS A 173 -5.55 -13.89 -13.25
CA LYS A 173 -7.00 -13.88 -13.07
C LYS A 173 -7.41 -14.18 -11.62
N GLU A 174 -6.67 -15.03 -10.92
CA GLU A 174 -6.96 -15.37 -9.52
C GLU A 174 -6.82 -14.17 -8.58
N ASP A 175 -5.83 -13.29 -8.82
CA ASP A 175 -5.66 -12.06 -8.03
C ASP A 175 -6.78 -11.05 -8.32
N MET A 176 -7.21 -10.96 -9.57
CA MET A 176 -8.34 -10.12 -9.97
C MET A 176 -9.62 -10.59 -9.28
N ASP A 177 -9.87 -11.90 -9.30
CA ASP A 177 -11.05 -12.51 -8.68
C ASP A 177 -11.01 -12.39 -7.15
N ASP A 178 -9.82 -12.49 -6.53
CA ASP A 178 -9.62 -12.21 -5.11
C ASP A 178 -9.99 -10.76 -4.76
N LEU A 179 -9.51 -9.78 -5.53
CA LEU A 179 -9.82 -8.36 -5.30
C LEU A 179 -11.31 -8.05 -5.49
N LEU A 180 -11.93 -8.58 -6.53
CA LEU A 180 -13.36 -8.40 -6.79
C LEU A 180 -14.21 -8.98 -5.65
N LYS A 181 -13.83 -10.14 -5.10
CA LYS A 181 -14.50 -10.70 -3.93
C LYS A 181 -14.33 -9.82 -2.70
N LEU A 182 -13.10 -9.40 -2.40
CA LEU A 182 -12.82 -8.55 -1.24
C LEU A 182 -13.58 -7.21 -1.30
N ILE A 183 -13.56 -6.52 -2.44
CA ILE A 183 -14.22 -5.23 -2.59
C ILE A 183 -15.75 -5.34 -2.54
N SER A 184 -16.32 -6.46 -2.99
CA SER A 184 -17.77 -6.71 -2.91
C SER A 184 -18.28 -6.87 -1.47
N LEU A 185 -17.38 -7.15 -0.51
CA LEU A 185 -17.71 -7.29 0.91
C LEU A 185 -17.63 -5.96 1.67
N ILE A 186 -17.14 -4.88 1.04
CA ILE A 186 -17.13 -3.57 1.68
C ILE A 186 -18.56 -3.08 1.86
N ASP A 187 -18.92 -2.84 3.12
CA ASP A 187 -20.16 -2.18 3.47
C ASP A 187 -19.95 -0.66 3.53
N SER A 188 -20.57 0.03 2.57
CA SER A 188 -20.47 1.48 2.41
C SER A 188 -20.84 2.28 3.66
N GLN A 189 -21.64 1.73 4.58
CA GLN A 189 -22.08 2.47 5.76
C GLN A 189 -20.92 2.81 6.71
N PHE A 190 -19.88 1.96 6.77
CA PHE A 190 -18.70 2.20 7.61
C PHE A 190 -17.74 3.24 7.04
N PHE A 191 -17.90 3.59 5.77
CA PHE A 191 -16.94 4.43 5.04
C PHE A 191 -17.51 5.76 4.57
N LYS A 192 -18.74 6.11 4.96
CA LYS A 192 -19.32 7.44 4.69
C LYS A 192 -18.93 8.39 5.81
N ALA A 193 -18.21 9.45 5.47
CA ALA A 193 -17.84 10.52 6.38
C ALA A 193 -18.96 11.55 6.49
N TYR A 194 -19.13 12.11 7.69
CA TYR A 194 -20.00 13.26 7.93
C TYR A 194 -19.24 14.58 7.71
N CYS A 195 -18.01 14.67 8.19
CA CYS A 195 -17.21 15.90 8.20
C CYS A 195 -15.81 15.71 7.60
N LEU A 196 -15.09 14.66 8.01
CA LEU A 196 -13.69 14.48 7.66
C LEU A 196 -13.43 13.10 7.08
N CYS A 197 -12.73 13.05 5.95
CA CYS A 197 -12.25 11.81 5.36
C CYS A 197 -10.81 12.03 4.87
N LEU A 198 -9.84 11.38 5.49
CA LEU A 198 -8.45 11.37 5.07
C LEU A 198 -8.12 9.99 4.50
N LEU A 199 -7.59 9.95 3.28
CA LEU A 199 -7.13 8.71 2.64
C LEU A 199 -5.60 8.65 2.66
N ASN A 200 -5.06 7.59 3.24
CA ASN A 200 -3.63 7.41 3.49
C ASN A 200 -3.00 8.66 4.15
N PRO A 201 -3.53 9.12 5.31
CA PRO A 201 -2.93 10.21 6.08
C PRO A 201 -1.50 9.89 6.51
N THR A 202 -0.81 10.86 7.10
CA THR A 202 0.43 10.58 7.83
C THR A 202 0.45 11.26 9.19
N PHE A 203 1.13 10.64 10.14
CA PHE A 203 1.47 11.24 11.43
C PHE A 203 2.81 12.01 11.40
N GLY A 204 3.41 12.18 10.22
CA GLY A 204 4.57 13.06 10.00
C GLY A 204 5.80 12.58 10.76
N GLU A 205 6.36 13.43 11.62
CA GLU A 205 7.55 13.10 12.42
C GLU A 205 7.32 11.87 13.30
N ALA A 206 6.11 11.70 13.85
CA ALA A 206 5.79 10.54 14.68
C ALA A 206 5.87 9.22 13.90
N SER A 207 5.38 9.19 12.66
CA SER A 207 5.53 8.03 11.76
C SER A 207 7.01 7.75 11.49
N SER A 208 7.83 8.79 11.32
CA SER A 208 9.27 8.66 11.08
C SER A 208 10.02 8.07 12.28
N LEU A 209 9.61 8.39 13.52
CA LEU A 209 10.22 7.86 14.75
C LEU A 209 10.13 6.32 14.85
N VAL A 210 9.12 5.73 14.24
CA VAL A 210 8.91 4.27 14.19
C VAL A 210 9.15 3.69 12.80
N GLY A 211 9.80 4.45 11.90
CA GLY A 211 10.15 4.07 10.53
C GLY A 211 8.98 3.67 9.65
N GLY A 212 7.91 4.46 9.72
CA GLY A 212 6.72 4.32 8.89
C GLY A 212 5.62 3.60 9.65
N ALA A 213 4.70 4.38 10.21
CA ALA A 213 3.41 3.91 10.70
C ALA A 213 2.39 5.02 10.54
N ASP A 214 1.44 4.78 9.65
CA ASP A 214 0.37 5.69 9.33
C ASP A 214 -0.91 4.87 9.23
N ALA A 215 -2.07 5.52 9.32
CA ALA A 215 -3.36 4.85 9.17
C ALA A 215 -3.74 4.75 7.69
N ASP A 216 -4.49 3.71 7.33
CA ASP A 216 -5.07 3.63 5.98
C ASP A 216 -6.11 4.73 5.76
N LEU A 217 -6.99 4.95 6.75
CA LEU A 217 -8.04 5.96 6.69
C LEU A 217 -8.23 6.65 8.05
N VAL A 218 -8.65 7.92 7.99
CA VAL A 218 -9.29 8.60 9.13
C VAL A 218 -10.65 9.10 8.65
N ILE A 219 -11.72 8.63 9.27
CA ILE A 219 -13.09 9.02 8.96
C ILE A 219 -13.72 9.57 10.23
N ASP A 220 -14.06 10.86 10.20
CA ASP A 220 -14.59 11.62 11.33
C ASP A 220 -13.74 11.45 12.61
N ASN A 221 -14.19 10.63 13.55
CA ASN A 221 -13.53 10.35 14.82
C ASN A 221 -12.92 8.93 14.90
N ALA A 222 -12.82 8.22 13.78
CA ALA A 222 -12.28 6.87 13.70
C ALA A 222 -10.97 6.82 12.89
N ILE A 223 -9.96 6.17 13.47
CA ILE A 223 -8.77 5.69 12.77
C ILE A 223 -9.06 4.27 12.30
N ILE A 224 -8.78 3.97 11.03
CA ILE A 224 -9.07 2.67 10.41
C ILE A 224 -7.78 2.16 9.76
N ASP A 225 -7.41 0.94 10.11
CA ASP A 225 -6.37 0.11 9.47
C ASP A 225 -7.05 -1.14 8.89
N ILE A 226 -6.83 -1.41 7.61
CA ILE A 226 -7.48 -2.47 6.84
C ILE A 226 -6.46 -3.58 6.60
N LYS A 227 -6.69 -4.73 7.24
CA LYS A 227 -5.84 -5.90 7.06
C LYS A 227 -6.52 -6.97 6.20
N THR A 228 -5.89 -7.33 5.08
CA THR A 228 -6.25 -8.54 4.33
C THR A 228 -5.46 -9.73 4.87
N THR A 229 -6.15 -10.79 5.29
CA THR A 229 -5.53 -11.99 5.87
C THR A 229 -6.19 -13.26 5.36
N LYS A 230 -5.40 -14.33 5.22
CA LYS A 230 -5.87 -15.69 4.91
C LYS A 230 -6.32 -16.47 6.16
N ASN A 231 -6.23 -15.86 7.34
CA ASN A 231 -6.60 -16.47 8.60
C ASN A 231 -7.71 -15.65 9.24
N PHE A 232 -8.84 -16.27 9.56
CA PHE A 232 -9.94 -15.60 10.26
C PHE A 232 -9.60 -15.41 11.76
N ARG A 233 -8.71 -14.47 12.05
CA ARG A 233 -8.28 -14.11 13.41
C ARG A 233 -7.81 -12.66 13.46
N LEU A 234 -8.00 -12.02 14.61
CA LEU A 234 -7.34 -10.78 14.98
C LEU A 234 -6.21 -11.16 15.93
N ASP A 235 -4.97 -10.95 15.52
CA ASP A 235 -3.81 -11.23 16.35
C ASP A 235 -3.49 -10.03 17.27
N ARG A 236 -2.78 -10.28 18.37
CA ARG A 236 -2.45 -9.22 19.34
C ARG A 236 -1.56 -8.15 18.71
N GLU A 237 -0.70 -8.59 17.79
CA GLU A 237 0.20 -7.74 17.01
C GLU A 237 -0.59 -6.76 16.14
N ASP A 238 -1.65 -7.21 15.46
CA ASP A 238 -2.51 -6.34 14.66
C ASP A 238 -3.21 -5.30 15.52
N PHE A 239 -3.76 -5.72 16.66
CA PHE A 239 -4.41 -4.80 17.61
C PHE A 239 -3.42 -3.75 18.16
N ASN A 240 -2.20 -4.16 18.49
CA ASN A 240 -1.18 -3.25 19.00
C ASN A 240 -0.67 -2.26 17.94
N GLN A 241 -0.78 -2.56 16.64
CA GLN A 241 -0.41 -1.60 15.58
C GLN A 241 -1.40 -0.44 15.48
N LEU A 242 -2.65 -0.64 15.92
CA LEU A 242 -3.72 0.35 15.84
C LEU A 242 -3.78 1.31 17.05
N ILE A 243 -3.28 0.89 18.21
CA ILE A 243 -3.45 1.61 19.51
C ILE A 243 -2.20 2.34 19.98
#